data_AF-A0A929NI38-F1
#
_entry.id   AF-A0A929NI38-F1
#
_cell.length_a   1.000
_cell.length_b   1.000
_cell.length_c   1.000
_cell.angle_alpha   90.00
_cell.angle_beta   90.00
_cell.angle_gamma   90.00
#
_symmetry.space_group_name_H-M   'P 1'
#
loop_
_entity.id
_entity.type
_entity.pdbx_description
1 polymer ?
#
loop_
_entity_poly.entity_id
_entity_poly.type
_entity_poly.pdbx_seq_one_letter_code
_entity_poly.pdbx_strand_id
1 'polypeptide(L)'
;MKAKYIAKHGYTIYIPGFDDIIKIGFEKPITAEETREWKRKNWGYFTPERYQELKYMKKKRKERFLAMLGSPTPAMVSARASLLTAVDDLQDALSTLSAVGIVAARSAPPQIKGVVTVGAGMVMTAARCMDILTEVMSPEKILLSKKRALDGSTEANPFTKKGQTSIKKQVWKAKIKRGTAFEALQVSEGIFGIGISLGAIMNAPIDIIAGNIRMVTGANVRVKYPIPDWRIWVKRAAKFAKSMTNAYALRFDCDDTE
;
A
#
# COMPACT_ATOMS: atom_id res chain seq x y z
N MET A 1 -10.49 3.22 -25.91
CA MET A 1 -9.50 4.30 -25.67
C MET A 1 -8.05 3.79 -25.72
N LYS A 2 -7.70 2.73 -24.98
CA LYS A 2 -6.34 2.13 -24.94
C LYS A 2 -5.76 1.81 -26.33
N ALA A 3 -6.50 1.08 -27.17
CA ALA A 3 -6.05 0.71 -28.52
C ALA A 3 -5.70 1.94 -29.41
N LYS A 4 -6.53 2.99 -29.38
CA LYS A 4 -6.28 4.25 -30.14
C LYS A 4 -5.01 4.96 -29.64
N TYR A 5 -4.76 4.94 -28.33
CA TYR A 5 -3.55 5.53 -27.75
C TYR A 5 -2.29 4.74 -28.14
N ILE A 6 -2.34 3.40 -28.02
CA ILE A 6 -1.24 2.52 -28.40
C ILE A 6 -0.94 2.64 -29.90
N ALA A 7 -1.96 2.70 -30.76
CA ALA A 7 -1.76 2.87 -32.20
C ALA A 7 -1.03 4.18 -32.54
N LYS A 8 -1.29 5.26 -31.78
CA LYS A 8 -0.67 6.57 -32.01
C LYS A 8 0.71 6.72 -31.37
N HIS A 9 0.93 6.13 -30.20
CA HIS A 9 2.11 6.39 -29.37
C HIS A 9 2.97 5.15 -29.09
N GLY A 10 2.59 3.97 -29.57
CA GLY A 10 3.23 2.70 -29.22
C GLY A 10 3.00 2.31 -27.76
N TYR A 11 3.72 1.27 -27.34
CA TYR A 11 3.75 0.87 -25.93
C TYR A 11 4.75 1.73 -25.16
N THR A 12 4.45 1.98 -23.88
CA THR A 12 5.36 2.70 -22.99
C THR A 12 5.53 1.89 -21.71
N ILE A 13 6.77 1.55 -21.38
CA ILE A 13 7.15 0.99 -20.09
C ILE A 13 7.45 2.18 -19.17
N TYR A 14 6.71 2.29 -18.08
CA TYR A 14 6.94 3.31 -17.07
C TYR A 14 7.68 2.71 -15.90
N ILE A 15 8.91 3.19 -15.66
CA ILE A 15 9.65 2.81 -14.47
C ILE A 15 9.17 3.73 -13.33
N PRO A 16 8.71 3.17 -12.20
CA PRO A 16 8.25 3.98 -11.08
C PRO A 16 9.39 4.83 -10.52
N GLY A 17 9.10 6.10 -10.23
CA GLY A 17 10.07 6.97 -9.57
C GLY A 17 10.14 6.69 -8.08
N PHE A 18 11.18 7.21 -7.43
CA PHE A 18 11.27 7.15 -5.97
C PHE A 18 10.06 7.81 -5.29
N ASP A 19 9.50 8.86 -5.89
CA ASP A 19 8.24 9.52 -5.48
C ASP A 19 6.97 8.69 -5.69
N ASP A 20 7.04 7.63 -6.50
CA ASP A 20 5.94 6.69 -6.68
C ASP A 20 6.05 5.54 -5.68
N ILE A 21 7.28 5.23 -5.26
CA ILE A 21 7.59 4.18 -4.27
C ILE A 21 7.41 4.70 -2.86
N ILE A 22 8.02 5.83 -2.49
CA ILE A 22 7.92 6.41 -1.15
C ILE A 22 6.96 7.59 -1.21
N LYS A 23 5.79 7.42 -0.60
CA LYS A 23 4.85 8.51 -0.39
C LYS A 23 5.15 9.11 0.98
N ILE A 24 5.63 10.33 0.96
CA ILE A 24 5.77 11.11 2.18
C ILE A 24 4.55 12.02 2.25
N GLY A 25 3.69 11.80 3.24
CA GLY A 25 2.32 12.34 3.39
C GLY A 25 2.17 13.85 3.56
N PHE A 26 3.09 14.64 3.04
CA PHE A 26 3.04 16.09 3.12
C PHE A 26 2.08 16.74 2.12
N GLU A 27 1.54 15.97 1.18
CA GLU A 27 0.55 16.45 0.23
C GLU A 27 -0.85 16.34 0.85
N LYS A 28 -1.52 17.49 1.04
CA LYS A 28 -2.91 17.49 1.51
C LYS A 28 -3.79 16.79 0.47
N PRO A 29 -4.59 15.78 0.86
CA PRO A 29 -5.48 15.09 -0.07
C PRO A 29 -6.44 16.09 -0.74
N ILE A 30 -6.83 15.80 -1.98
CA ILE A 30 -7.77 16.66 -2.71
C ILE A 30 -9.15 16.46 -2.09
N THR A 31 -9.75 17.52 -1.54
CA THR A 31 -11.08 17.42 -0.92
C THR A 31 -12.18 17.28 -1.98
N ALA A 32 -13.36 16.82 -1.57
CA ALA A 32 -14.52 16.71 -2.45
C ALA A 32 -14.94 18.09 -3.01
N GLU A 33 -14.86 19.13 -2.16
CA GLU A 33 -15.14 20.52 -2.53
C GLU A 33 -14.14 21.05 -3.55
N GLU A 34 -12.84 20.87 -3.32
CA GLU A 34 -11.80 21.25 -4.27
C GLU A 34 -12.01 20.55 -5.63
N THR A 35 -12.44 19.29 -5.60
CA THR A 35 -12.77 18.55 -6.83
C THR A 35 -13.96 19.15 -7.56
N ARG A 36 -15.00 19.60 -6.83
CA ARG A 36 -16.19 20.26 -7.39
C ARG A 36 -15.84 21.61 -8.01
N GLU A 37 -15.12 22.46 -7.28
CA GLU A 37 -14.73 23.81 -7.75
C GLU A 37 -13.74 23.73 -8.92
N TRP A 38 -12.84 22.74 -8.93
CA TRP A 38 -11.97 22.49 -10.08
C TRP A 38 -12.77 22.13 -11.34
N LYS A 39 -13.80 21.28 -11.21
CA LYS A 39 -14.67 20.92 -12.34
C LYS A 39 -15.45 22.12 -12.87
N ARG A 40 -15.86 23.03 -11.99
CA ARG A 40 -16.52 24.30 -12.33
C ARG A 40 -15.57 25.35 -12.90
N LYS A 41 -14.25 25.09 -12.91
CA LYS A 41 -13.20 26.05 -13.31
C LYS A 41 -13.22 27.34 -12.47
N ASN A 42 -13.65 27.25 -11.21
CA ASN A 42 -13.68 28.37 -10.28
C ASN A 42 -12.28 28.60 -9.68
N TRP A 43 -11.39 29.24 -10.43
CA TRP A 43 -9.98 29.40 -10.04
C TRP A 43 -9.78 30.33 -8.84
N GLY A 44 -10.71 31.27 -8.61
CA GLY A 44 -10.67 32.21 -7.49
C GLY A 44 -10.91 31.55 -6.12
N TYR A 45 -11.44 30.33 -6.09
CA TYR A 45 -11.62 29.56 -4.85
C TYR A 45 -10.29 29.10 -4.24
N PHE A 46 -9.26 28.88 -5.06
CA PHE A 46 -8.00 28.29 -4.61
C PHE A 46 -6.99 29.38 -4.27
N THR A 47 -6.25 29.21 -3.17
CA THR A 47 -5.04 30.00 -2.95
C THR A 47 -4.03 29.72 -4.08
N PRO A 48 -3.18 30.69 -4.47
CA PRO A 48 -2.22 30.51 -5.57
C PRO A 48 -1.31 29.28 -5.37
N GLU A 49 -0.90 29.02 -4.14
CA GLU A 49 -0.10 27.85 -3.77
C GLU A 49 -0.87 26.55 -3.97
N ARG A 50 -2.09 26.46 -3.43
CA ARG A 50 -2.93 25.26 -3.55
C ARG A 50 -3.30 24.97 -5.00
N TYR A 51 -3.54 26.01 -5.80
CA TYR A 51 -3.78 25.86 -7.24
C TYR A 51 -2.60 25.20 -7.96
N GLN A 52 -1.37 25.64 -7.67
CA GLN A 52 -0.16 25.04 -8.25
C GLN A 52 0.02 23.58 -7.82
N GLU A 53 -0.21 23.27 -6.53
CA GLU A 53 -0.19 21.89 -6.01
C GLU A 53 -1.22 21.01 -6.74
N LEU A 54 -2.48 21.45 -6.82
CA LEU A 54 -3.55 20.70 -7.49
C LEU A 54 -3.27 20.48 -8.97
N LYS A 55 -2.71 21.48 -9.65
CA LYS A 55 -2.28 21.38 -11.04
C LYS A 55 -1.17 20.34 -11.20
N TYR A 56 -0.19 20.32 -10.31
CA TYR A 56 0.87 19.32 -10.28
C TYR A 56 0.33 17.90 -10.02
N MET A 57 -0.50 17.72 -8.98
CA MET A 57 -1.10 16.43 -8.64
C MET A 57 -1.96 15.87 -9.79
N LYS A 58 -2.75 16.72 -10.44
CA LYS A 58 -3.57 16.32 -11.61
C LYS A 58 -2.71 16.00 -12.82
N LYS A 59 -1.64 16.75 -13.07
CA LYS A 59 -0.67 16.43 -14.13
C LYS A 59 -0.04 15.07 -13.88
N LYS A 60 0.44 14.79 -12.65
CA LYS A 60 1.02 13.48 -12.28
C LYS A 60 0.00 12.34 -12.42
N ARG A 61 -1.24 12.53 -11.97
CA ARG A 61 -2.32 11.55 -12.12
C ARG A 61 -2.63 11.27 -13.59
N LYS A 62 -2.66 12.31 -14.43
CA LYS A 62 -2.85 12.16 -15.88
C LYS A 62 -1.69 11.41 -16.51
N GLU A 63 -0.44 11.71 -16.14
CA GLU A 63 0.74 11.00 -16.65
C GLU A 63 0.74 9.52 -16.27
N ARG A 64 0.42 9.18 -15.02
CA ARG A 64 0.25 7.78 -14.57
C ARG A 64 -0.85 7.06 -15.34
N PHE A 65 -1.97 7.73 -15.58
CA PHE A 65 -3.06 7.16 -16.38
C PHE A 65 -2.64 6.90 -17.83
N LEU A 66 -1.93 7.84 -18.46
CA LEU A 66 -1.40 7.66 -19.82
C LEU A 66 -0.34 6.56 -19.88
N ALA A 67 0.50 6.42 -18.85
CA ALA A 67 1.44 5.31 -18.73
C ALA A 67 0.70 3.96 -18.62
N MET A 68 -0.36 3.89 -17.83
CA MET A 68 -1.19 2.68 -17.70
C MET A 68 -1.87 2.31 -19.03
N LEU A 69 -2.29 3.30 -19.82
CA LEU A 69 -2.81 3.07 -21.17
C LEU A 69 -1.71 2.60 -22.14
N GLY A 70 -0.47 3.07 -21.95
CA GLY A 70 0.69 2.64 -22.72
C GLY A 70 1.27 1.28 -22.31
N SER A 71 0.93 0.74 -21.13
CA SER A 71 1.54 -0.50 -20.63
C SER A 71 1.28 -1.68 -21.58
N PRO A 72 2.34 -2.45 -21.91
CA PRO A 72 2.27 -3.63 -22.77
C PRO A 72 1.51 -4.80 -22.14
N THR A 73 1.25 -4.73 -20.83
CA THR A 73 0.61 -5.79 -20.05
C THR A 73 -0.84 -6.01 -20.50
N PRO A 74 -1.24 -7.28 -20.78
CA PRO A 74 -2.60 -7.62 -21.15
C PRO A 74 -3.60 -7.19 -20.06
N ALA A 75 -4.80 -6.78 -20.47
CA ALA A 75 -5.84 -6.31 -19.53
C ALA A 75 -6.18 -7.36 -18.46
N MET A 76 -6.22 -8.65 -18.83
CA MET A 76 -6.46 -9.75 -17.89
C MET A 76 -5.35 -9.88 -16.85
N VAL A 77 -4.08 -9.80 -17.28
CA VAL A 77 -2.93 -9.90 -16.37
C VAL A 77 -2.89 -8.68 -15.44
N SER A 78 -3.16 -7.49 -15.97
CA SER A 78 -3.24 -6.27 -15.17
C SER A 78 -4.36 -6.31 -14.14
N ALA A 79 -5.55 -6.80 -14.52
CA ALA A 79 -6.66 -6.98 -13.59
C ALA A 79 -6.32 -8.01 -12.50
N ARG A 80 -5.73 -9.15 -12.87
CA ARG A 80 -5.26 -10.15 -11.92
C ARG A 80 -4.18 -9.62 -10.99
N ALA A 81 -3.20 -8.88 -11.53
CA ALA A 81 -2.15 -8.23 -10.74
C ALA A 81 -2.76 -7.23 -9.74
N SER A 82 -3.71 -6.39 -10.17
CA SER A 82 -4.39 -5.46 -9.25
C SER A 82 -5.18 -6.17 -8.15
N LEU A 83 -5.80 -7.31 -8.46
CA LEU A 83 -6.52 -8.11 -7.48
C LEU A 83 -5.54 -8.74 -6.49
N LEU A 84 -4.42 -9.30 -6.97
CA LEU A 84 -3.37 -9.85 -6.11
C LEU A 84 -2.74 -8.79 -5.22
N THR A 85 -2.46 -7.59 -5.76
CA THR A 85 -1.98 -6.45 -4.95
C THR A 85 -3.01 -6.02 -3.92
N ALA A 86 -4.30 -5.95 -4.27
CA ALA A 86 -5.33 -5.59 -3.30
C ALA A 86 -5.50 -6.64 -2.19
N VAL A 87 -5.32 -7.92 -2.52
CA VAL A 87 -5.31 -9.03 -1.56
C VAL A 87 -4.09 -8.92 -0.63
N ASP A 88 -2.92 -8.64 -1.18
CA ASP A 88 -1.65 -8.44 -0.47
C ASP A 88 -1.72 -7.23 0.47
N ASP A 89 -2.16 -6.06 -0.03
CA ASP A 89 -2.39 -4.85 0.77
C ASP A 89 -3.37 -5.11 1.94
N LEU A 90 -4.39 -5.96 1.73
CA LEU A 90 -5.33 -6.34 2.77
C LEU A 90 -4.71 -7.33 3.77
N GLN A 91 -3.85 -8.25 3.32
CA GLN A 91 -3.06 -9.11 4.19
C GLN A 91 -2.11 -8.29 5.08
N ASP A 92 -1.39 -7.34 4.51
CA ASP A 92 -0.50 -6.42 5.23
C ASP A 92 -1.27 -5.51 6.20
N ALA A 93 -2.46 -5.06 5.79
CA ALA A 93 -3.36 -4.29 6.66
C ALA A 93 -3.81 -5.11 7.87
N LEU A 94 -4.24 -6.36 7.65
CA LEU A 94 -4.69 -7.25 8.71
C LEU A 94 -3.51 -7.72 9.59
N SER A 95 -2.33 -7.97 9.04
CA SER A 95 -1.14 -8.36 9.81
C SER A 95 -0.68 -7.22 10.72
N THR A 96 -0.67 -5.99 10.21
CA THR A 96 -0.33 -4.81 11.00
C THR A 96 -1.37 -4.54 12.07
N LEU A 97 -2.66 -4.59 11.72
CA LEU A 97 -3.75 -4.37 12.68
C LEU A 97 -3.74 -5.46 13.75
N SER A 98 -3.35 -6.69 13.40
CA SER A 98 -3.10 -7.76 14.37
C SER A 98 -1.93 -7.44 15.28
N ALA A 99 -0.81 -6.93 14.76
CA ALA A 99 0.35 -6.55 15.55
C ALA A 99 0.03 -5.40 16.53
N VAL A 100 -0.69 -4.37 16.06
CA VAL A 100 -1.20 -3.29 16.91
C VAL A 100 -2.17 -3.85 17.96
N GLY A 101 -3.08 -4.74 17.56
CA GLY A 101 -4.01 -5.42 18.46
C GLY A 101 -3.30 -6.25 19.54
N ILE A 102 -2.18 -6.90 19.22
CA ILE A 102 -1.35 -7.63 20.19
C ILE A 102 -0.71 -6.68 21.20
N VAL A 103 -0.15 -5.56 20.74
CA VAL A 103 0.44 -4.54 21.62
C VAL A 103 -0.64 -3.93 22.53
N ALA A 104 -1.79 -3.57 21.96
CA ALA A 104 -2.93 -3.06 22.70
C ALA A 104 -3.45 -4.08 23.72
N ALA A 105 -3.61 -5.35 23.36
CA ALA A 105 -4.04 -6.41 24.26
C ALA A 105 -3.05 -6.66 25.40
N ARG A 106 -1.75 -6.42 25.16
CA ARG A 106 -0.70 -6.57 26.18
C ARG A 106 -0.70 -5.42 27.18
N SER A 107 -0.95 -4.20 26.70
CA SER A 107 -1.01 -2.98 27.51
C SER A 107 -2.38 -2.73 28.15
N ALA A 108 -3.42 -3.44 27.71
CA ALA A 108 -4.78 -3.26 28.21
C ALA A 108 -4.96 -3.75 29.67
N PRO A 109 -5.73 -3.03 30.50
CA PRO A 109 -6.07 -3.44 31.85
C PRO A 109 -6.97 -4.70 31.86
N PRO A 110 -6.94 -5.51 32.93
CA PRO A 110 -7.52 -6.85 32.95
C PRO A 110 -9.02 -6.90 32.63
N GLN A 111 -9.75 -5.82 32.90
CA GLN A 111 -11.20 -5.68 32.65
C GLN A 111 -11.56 -5.71 31.17
N ILE A 112 -10.74 -5.10 30.30
CA ILE A 112 -11.01 -5.02 28.84
C ILE A 112 -10.13 -5.97 28.02
N LYS A 113 -9.11 -6.57 28.65
CA LYS A 113 -8.14 -7.44 27.98
C LYS A 113 -8.79 -8.61 27.23
N GLY A 114 -9.87 -9.18 27.77
CA GLY A 114 -10.63 -10.24 27.10
C GLY A 114 -11.20 -9.79 25.76
N VAL A 115 -11.85 -8.63 25.71
CA VAL A 115 -12.48 -8.07 24.51
C VAL A 115 -11.43 -7.70 23.46
N VAL A 116 -10.34 -7.03 23.87
CA VAL A 116 -9.25 -6.65 22.96
C VAL A 116 -8.55 -7.88 22.37
N THR A 117 -8.35 -8.93 23.17
CA THR A 117 -7.74 -10.18 22.70
C THR A 117 -8.65 -10.92 21.69
N VAL A 118 -9.97 -10.90 21.91
CA VAL A 118 -10.94 -11.48 20.96
C VAL A 118 -10.95 -10.71 19.65
N GLY A 119 -10.97 -9.37 19.71
CA GLY A 119 -10.89 -8.51 18.52
C GLY A 119 -9.61 -8.75 17.72
N ALA A 120 -8.44 -8.73 18.37
CA ALA A 120 -7.17 -9.04 17.74
C ALA A 120 -7.15 -10.46 17.14
N GLY A 121 -7.77 -11.43 17.82
CA GLY A 121 -7.90 -12.80 17.33
C GLY A 121 -8.71 -12.91 16.04
N MET A 122 -9.81 -12.16 15.91
CA MET A 122 -10.62 -12.14 14.68
C MET A 122 -9.85 -11.57 13.49
N VAL A 123 -9.03 -10.54 13.71
CA VAL A 123 -8.19 -9.92 12.67
C VAL A 123 -7.10 -10.91 12.21
N MET A 124 -6.48 -11.61 13.15
CA MET A 124 -5.51 -12.67 12.82
C MET A 124 -6.14 -13.82 12.03
N THR A 125 -7.38 -14.21 12.38
CA THR A 125 -8.13 -15.19 11.59
C THR A 125 -8.41 -14.68 10.18
N ALA A 126 -8.83 -13.43 10.03
CA ALA A 126 -9.08 -12.84 8.72
C ALA A 126 -7.81 -12.85 7.85
N ALA A 127 -6.65 -12.50 8.42
CA ALA A 127 -5.37 -12.56 7.71
C ALA A 127 -5.06 -13.98 7.18
N ARG A 128 -5.28 -15.00 8.01
CA ARG A 128 -5.08 -16.40 7.60
C ARG A 128 -6.08 -16.89 6.57
N CYS A 129 -7.34 -16.47 6.66
CA CYS A 129 -8.33 -16.75 5.62
C CYS A 129 -7.88 -16.20 4.26
N MET A 130 -7.23 -15.03 4.25
CA MET A 130 -6.65 -14.47 3.04
C MET A 130 -5.44 -15.28 2.56
N ASP A 131 -4.54 -15.73 3.44
CA ASP A 131 -3.43 -16.62 3.06
C ASP A 131 -3.95 -17.89 2.35
N ILE A 132 -5.03 -18.49 2.87
CA ILE A 132 -5.68 -19.66 2.27
C ILE A 132 -6.27 -19.31 0.90
N LEU A 133 -6.93 -18.15 0.76
CA LEU A 133 -7.46 -17.71 -0.53
C LEU A 133 -6.34 -17.52 -1.56
N THR A 134 -5.22 -16.92 -1.17
CA THR A 134 -4.05 -16.70 -2.04
C THR A 134 -3.40 -18.02 -2.44
N GLU A 135 -3.34 -18.99 -1.51
CA GLU A 135 -2.86 -20.34 -1.79
C GLU A 135 -3.78 -21.10 -2.75
N VAL A 136 -5.11 -21.02 -2.56
CA VAL A 136 -6.12 -21.61 -3.45
C VAL A 136 -6.08 -20.99 -4.84
N MET A 137 -5.75 -19.70 -4.95
CA MET A 137 -5.60 -18.99 -6.23
C MET A 137 -4.28 -19.29 -6.96
N SER A 138 -3.35 -20.05 -6.36
CA SER A 138 -2.09 -20.47 -6.97
C SER A 138 -2.22 -21.88 -7.57
N PRO A 139 -2.50 -22.02 -8.88
CA PRO A 139 -2.85 -23.30 -9.51
C PRO A 139 -1.76 -24.37 -9.39
N GLU A 140 -0.50 -23.96 -9.24
CA GLU A 140 0.66 -24.84 -9.14
C GLU A 140 0.77 -25.58 -7.80
N LYS A 141 0.12 -25.07 -6.74
CA LYS A 141 0.18 -25.66 -5.38
C LYS A 141 -1.00 -26.57 -5.03
N ILE A 142 -2.09 -26.48 -5.81
CA ILE A 142 -3.40 -27.09 -5.55
C ILE A 142 -3.36 -28.62 -5.39
N LEU A 143 -2.42 -29.34 -6.00
CA LEU A 143 -2.43 -30.81 -5.98
C LEU A 143 -1.72 -31.44 -4.77
N LEU A 144 -0.71 -30.78 -4.20
CA LEU A 144 0.07 -31.33 -3.08
C LEU A 144 -0.21 -30.64 -1.74
N SER A 145 -0.72 -29.40 -1.73
CA SER A 145 -0.92 -28.66 -0.48
C SER A 145 -2.31 -28.80 0.13
N LYS A 146 -3.32 -29.28 -0.62
CA LYS A 146 -4.72 -29.36 -0.16
C LYS A 146 -4.91 -29.98 1.21
N LYS A 147 -4.25 -31.10 1.51
CA LYS A 147 -4.40 -31.78 2.82
C LYS A 147 -3.82 -30.95 3.96
N ARG A 148 -2.60 -30.42 3.78
CA ARG A 148 -1.95 -29.56 4.79
C ARG A 148 -2.66 -28.22 4.96
N ALA A 149 -3.19 -27.65 3.87
CA ALA A 149 -3.97 -26.43 3.89
C ALA A 149 -5.31 -26.62 4.61
N LEU A 150 -5.97 -27.77 4.45
CA LEU A 150 -7.22 -28.08 5.14
C LEU A 150 -7.00 -28.31 6.64
N ASP A 151 -5.93 -29.04 6.99
CA ASP A 151 -5.52 -29.25 8.39
C ASP A 151 -5.17 -27.90 9.05
N GLY A 152 -4.40 -27.06 8.35
CA GLY A 152 -4.08 -25.70 8.80
C GLY A 152 -5.30 -24.79 8.94
N SER A 153 -6.29 -24.91 8.06
CA SER A 153 -7.56 -24.15 8.14
C SER A 153 -8.37 -24.54 9.35
N THR A 154 -8.38 -25.83 9.70
CA THR A 154 -9.11 -26.33 10.87
C THR A 154 -8.46 -25.86 12.17
N GLU A 155 -7.13 -25.82 12.22
CA GLU A 155 -6.38 -25.25 13.35
C GLU A 155 -6.47 -23.71 13.44
N ALA A 156 -6.77 -23.03 12.33
CA ALA A 156 -6.91 -21.58 12.27
C ALA A 156 -8.32 -21.06 12.64
N ASN A 157 -9.30 -21.95 12.79
CA ASN A 157 -10.67 -21.55 13.13
C ASN A 157 -10.75 -20.99 14.58
N PRO A 158 -11.13 -19.70 14.77
CA PRO A 158 -11.16 -19.03 16.07
C PRO A 158 -12.25 -19.56 17.00
N PHE A 159 -13.23 -20.29 16.46
CA PHE A 159 -14.29 -20.91 17.25
C PHE A 159 -13.89 -22.27 17.82
N THR A 160 -12.75 -22.84 17.38
CA THR A 160 -12.23 -24.09 17.95
C THR A 160 -11.33 -23.81 19.16
N LYS A 161 -11.38 -24.68 20.18
CA LYS A 161 -10.50 -24.57 21.36
C LYS A 161 -9.01 -24.59 20.99
N LYS A 162 -8.64 -25.35 19.95
CA LYS A 162 -7.26 -25.41 19.43
C LYS A 162 -6.85 -24.07 18.81
N GLY A 163 -7.71 -23.46 17.98
CA GLY A 163 -7.47 -22.15 17.40
C GLY A 163 -7.34 -21.03 18.45
N GLN A 164 -8.24 -20.99 19.43
CA GLN A 164 -8.17 -20.02 20.54
C GLN A 164 -6.87 -20.13 21.34
N THR A 165 -6.43 -21.36 21.61
CA THR A 165 -5.17 -21.60 22.34
C THR A 165 -3.96 -21.21 21.50
N SER A 166 -3.98 -21.49 20.19
CA SER A 166 -2.95 -21.08 19.25
C SER A 166 -2.83 -19.55 19.13
N ILE A 167 -3.96 -18.85 19.01
CA ILE A 167 -4.01 -17.38 18.98
C ILE A 167 -3.44 -16.81 20.28
N LYS A 168 -3.89 -17.28 21.45
CA LYS A 168 -3.34 -16.85 22.74
C LYS A 168 -1.83 -17.06 22.80
N LYS A 169 -1.35 -18.23 22.38
CA LYS A 169 0.10 -18.55 22.35
C LYS A 169 0.86 -17.63 21.40
N GLN A 170 0.30 -17.28 20.25
CA GLN A 170 0.92 -16.35 19.30
C GLN A 170 0.92 -14.92 19.83
N VAL A 171 -0.18 -14.41 20.37
CA VAL A 171 -0.26 -13.08 21.01
C VAL A 171 0.80 -12.96 22.11
N TRP A 172 0.94 -14.00 22.95
CA TRP A 172 1.92 -14.00 24.04
C TRP A 172 3.37 -14.17 23.58
N LYS A 173 3.62 -14.89 22.48
CA LYS A 173 4.97 -15.18 21.96
C LYS A 173 5.40 -14.32 20.77
N ALA A 174 4.54 -13.43 20.27
CA ALA A 174 4.82 -12.59 19.12
C ALA A 174 5.99 -11.65 19.45
N LYS A 175 7.18 -12.00 18.98
CA LYS A 175 8.27 -11.04 18.80
C LYS A 175 7.98 -10.28 17.51
N ILE A 176 8.00 -8.96 17.56
CA ILE A 176 7.89 -8.11 16.37
C ILE A 176 9.05 -8.48 15.45
N LYS A 177 8.74 -9.12 14.31
CA LYS A 177 9.74 -9.49 13.31
C LYS A 177 10.01 -8.28 12.42
N ARG A 178 11.19 -8.22 11.79
CA ARG A 178 11.56 -7.13 10.86
C ARG A 178 10.57 -6.98 9.69
N GLY A 179 9.94 -8.07 9.23
CA GLY A 179 8.89 -8.03 8.20
C GLY A 179 7.66 -7.23 8.63
N THR A 180 7.19 -7.44 9.87
CA THR A 180 6.05 -6.73 10.46
C THR A 180 6.30 -5.23 10.59
N ALA A 181 7.56 -4.79 10.66
CA ALA A 181 7.90 -3.36 10.65
C ALA A 181 7.76 -2.72 9.26
N PHE A 182 8.06 -3.46 8.18
CA PHE A 182 7.80 -3.01 6.81
C PHE A 182 6.30 -2.98 6.50
N GLU A 183 5.56 -3.99 6.96
CA GLU A 183 4.09 -4.04 6.85
C GLU A 183 3.44 -2.86 7.60
N ALA A 184 3.94 -2.54 8.81
CA ALA A 184 3.48 -1.39 9.57
C ALA A 184 3.74 -0.04 8.86
N LEU A 185 4.84 0.06 8.10
CA LEU A 185 5.15 1.23 7.28
C LEU A 185 4.23 1.38 6.05
N GLN A 186 3.53 0.32 5.64
CA GLN A 186 2.56 0.37 4.56
C GLN A 186 1.20 0.83 5.07
N VAL A 187 0.77 0.33 6.23
CA VAL A 187 -0.47 0.77 6.89
C VAL A 187 -0.35 2.17 7.46
N SER A 188 0.86 2.61 7.83
CA SER A 188 1.09 4.01 8.17
C SER A 188 0.79 4.96 7.02
N GLU A 189 0.73 4.51 5.76
CA GLU A 189 0.26 5.35 4.65
C GLU A 189 -1.21 5.75 4.86
N GLY A 190 -2.07 4.80 5.23
CA GLY A 190 -3.49 5.06 5.43
C GLY A 190 -3.78 5.91 6.67
N ILE A 191 -2.98 5.74 7.73
CA ILE A 191 -3.19 6.42 9.03
C ILE A 191 -2.43 7.75 9.10
N PHE A 192 -1.17 7.76 8.70
CA PHE A 192 -0.24 8.89 8.86
C PHE A 192 0.16 9.54 7.52
N GLY A 193 -0.29 9.01 6.38
CA GLY A 193 0.05 9.52 5.05
C GLY A 193 1.47 9.17 4.58
N ILE A 194 2.29 8.52 5.42
CA ILE A 194 3.68 8.15 5.10
C ILE A 194 3.74 6.65 4.87
N GLY A 195 4.14 6.22 3.67
CA GLY A 195 4.34 4.79 3.40
C GLY A 195 4.96 4.44 2.06
N ILE A 196 5.18 3.15 1.87
CA ILE A 196 5.80 2.56 0.67
C ILE A 196 4.71 1.96 -0.22
N SER A 197 4.65 2.36 -1.49
CA SER A 197 3.74 1.79 -2.49
C SER A 197 4.38 0.57 -3.14
N LEU A 198 4.09 -0.61 -2.60
CA LEU A 198 4.60 -1.88 -3.12
C LEU A 198 4.14 -2.16 -4.56
N GLY A 199 2.90 -1.77 -4.89
CA GLY A 199 2.32 -1.94 -6.22
C GLY A 199 3.11 -1.27 -7.35
N ALA A 200 3.81 -0.17 -7.06
CA ALA A 200 4.70 0.46 -8.04
C ALA A 200 5.92 -0.44 -8.33
N ILE A 201 6.51 -1.02 -7.29
CA ILE A 201 7.67 -1.92 -7.37
C ILE A 201 7.30 -3.22 -8.10
N MET A 202 6.17 -3.83 -7.74
CA MET A 202 5.77 -5.13 -8.28
C MET A 202 5.37 -5.11 -9.76
N ASN A 203 4.83 -3.98 -10.25
CA ASN A 203 4.46 -3.86 -11.65
C ASN A 203 5.68 -3.66 -12.59
N ALA A 204 6.80 -3.13 -12.08
CA ALA A 204 7.95 -2.82 -12.91
C ALA A 204 8.59 -4.07 -13.58
N PRO A 205 8.85 -5.19 -12.86
CA PRO A 205 9.33 -6.42 -13.49
C PRO A 205 8.38 -6.98 -14.54
N ILE A 206 7.07 -6.94 -14.29
CA ILE A 206 6.05 -7.44 -15.22
C ILE A 206 6.03 -6.61 -16.50
N ASP A 207 6.02 -5.29 -16.38
CA ASP A 207 6.03 -4.39 -17.54
C ASP A 207 7.34 -4.51 -18.35
N ILE A 208 8.48 -4.78 -17.70
CA ILE A 208 9.76 -5.06 -18.38
C ILE A 208 9.66 -6.36 -19.19
N ILE A 209 9.18 -7.45 -18.59
CA ILE A 209 9.04 -8.74 -19.27
C ILE A 209 8.05 -8.63 -20.43
N ALA A 210 6.87 -8.06 -20.19
CA ALA A 210 5.84 -7.86 -21.22
C ALA A 210 6.34 -6.92 -22.34
N GLY A 211 7.11 -5.89 -21.98
CA GLY A 211 7.76 -5.00 -22.92
C GLY A 211 8.75 -5.70 -23.84
N ASN A 212 9.60 -6.57 -23.30
CA ASN A 212 10.54 -7.37 -24.09
C ASN A 212 9.82 -8.30 -25.08
N ILE A 213 8.76 -8.97 -24.65
CA ILE A 213 7.92 -9.81 -25.54
C ILE A 213 7.33 -8.96 -26.69
N ARG A 214 6.85 -7.75 -26.39
CA ARG A 214 6.30 -6.83 -27.40
C ARG A 214 7.37 -6.29 -28.36
N MET A 215 8.57 -6.04 -27.87
CA MET A 215 9.71 -5.63 -28.70
C MET A 215 10.11 -6.74 -29.68
N VAL A 216 10.17 -8.00 -29.25
CA VAL A 216 10.46 -9.16 -30.11
C VAL A 216 9.39 -9.37 -31.18
N THR A 217 8.14 -9.02 -30.89
CA THR A 217 7.02 -9.09 -31.86
C THR A 217 6.95 -7.88 -32.80
N GLY A 218 7.96 -7.00 -32.79
CA GLY A 218 8.06 -5.84 -33.70
C GLY A 218 7.23 -4.62 -33.27
N ALA A 219 6.66 -4.62 -32.06
CA ALA A 219 5.94 -3.45 -31.57
C ALA A 219 6.93 -2.36 -31.11
N ASN A 220 6.59 -1.09 -31.36
CA ASN A 220 7.36 0.03 -30.85
C ASN A 220 7.13 0.18 -29.34
N VAL A 221 8.18 -0.06 -28.55
CA VAL A 221 8.17 0.04 -27.09
C VAL A 221 9.14 1.13 -26.67
N ARG A 222 8.65 2.11 -25.90
CA ARG A 222 9.48 3.18 -25.33
C ARG A 222 9.58 3.04 -23.82
N VAL A 223 10.79 3.15 -23.27
CA VAL A 223 11.01 3.17 -21.83
C VAL A 223 11.02 4.63 -21.37
N LYS A 224 10.13 4.98 -20.44
CA LYS A 224 10.11 6.30 -19.82
C LYS A 224 10.66 6.20 -18.40
N TYR A 225 11.81 6.83 -18.20
CA TYR A 225 12.39 6.99 -16.87
C TYR A 225 11.77 8.22 -16.18
N PRO A 226 11.44 8.12 -14.88
CA PRO A 226 10.98 9.24 -14.10
C PRO A 226 12.20 10.12 -13.82
N ILE A 227 12.17 11.38 -14.27
CA ILE A 227 13.18 12.36 -13.89
C ILE A 227 12.76 12.88 -12.52
N PRO A 228 13.53 12.62 -11.45
CA PRO A 228 13.18 13.11 -10.12
C PRO A 228 13.19 14.64 -10.13
N ASP A 229 12.08 15.25 -9.70
CA ASP A 229 12.06 16.71 -9.50
C ASP A 229 12.76 17.03 -8.17
N TRP A 230 14.07 17.25 -8.26
CA TRP A 230 14.93 17.49 -7.10
C TRP A 230 14.44 18.66 -6.24
N ARG A 231 13.81 19.67 -6.85
CA ARG A 231 13.29 20.84 -6.13
C ARG A 231 12.16 20.47 -5.18
N ILE A 232 11.32 19.52 -5.58
CA ILE A 232 10.22 19.03 -4.73
C ILE A 232 10.79 18.19 -3.58
N TRP A 233 11.82 17.39 -3.85
CA TRP A 233 12.49 16.59 -2.82
C TRP A 233 13.14 17.44 -1.74
N VAL A 234 13.87 18.49 -2.12
CA VAL A 234 14.48 19.41 -1.15
C VAL A 234 13.39 20.05 -0.27
N LYS A 235 12.27 20.47 -0.86
CA LYS A 235 11.14 21.02 -0.11
C LYS A 235 10.52 20.00 0.86
N ARG A 236 10.40 18.73 0.45
CA ARG A 236 9.85 17.65 1.29
C ARG A 236 10.81 17.28 2.42
N ALA A 237 12.11 17.15 2.13
CA ALA A 237 13.13 16.88 3.12
C ALA A 237 13.20 18.00 4.17
N ALA A 238 13.14 19.26 3.75
CA ALA A 238 13.08 20.41 4.67
C ALA A 238 11.83 20.39 5.56
N LYS A 239 10.65 20.07 4.99
CA LYS A 239 9.42 19.90 5.79
C LYS A 239 9.54 18.75 6.78
N PHE A 240 10.14 17.62 6.38
CA PHE A 240 10.37 16.46 7.25
C PHE A 240 11.33 16.79 8.40
N ALA A 241 12.45 17.46 8.11
CA ALA A 241 13.38 17.91 9.13
C ALA A 241 12.71 18.87 10.13
N LYS A 242 11.86 19.78 9.64
CA LYS A 242 11.07 20.69 10.48
C LYS A 242 10.02 19.96 11.33
N SER A 243 9.34 18.94 10.80
CA SER A 243 8.38 18.16 11.59
C SER A 243 9.07 17.31 12.65
N MET A 244 10.23 16.72 12.33
CA MET A 244 11.01 15.93 13.30
C MET A 244 11.55 16.80 14.43
N THR A 245 12.06 17.99 14.12
CA THR A 245 12.52 18.95 15.14
C THR A 245 11.37 19.43 16.02
N ASN A 246 10.20 19.74 15.46
CA ASN A 246 9.01 20.08 16.25
C ASN A 246 8.54 18.93 17.15
N ALA A 247 8.53 17.70 16.64
CA ALA A 247 8.14 16.52 17.43
C ALA A 247 9.15 16.23 18.55
N TYR A 248 10.44 16.48 18.30
CA TYR A 248 11.49 16.37 19.31
C TYR A 248 11.32 17.46 20.37
N ALA A 249 11.11 18.72 19.99
CA ALA A 249 10.89 19.83 20.92
C ALA A 249 9.68 19.59 21.85
N LEU A 250 8.55 19.13 21.30
CA LEU A 250 7.36 18.76 22.10
C LEU A 250 7.61 17.65 23.12
N ARG A 251 8.65 16.82 22.92
CA ARG A 251 9.01 15.78 23.88
C ARG A 251 9.77 16.34 25.09
N PHE A 252 10.56 17.39 24.91
CA PHE A 252 11.32 18.02 26.01
C PHE A 252 10.47 19.00 26.82
N ASP A 253 9.51 19.68 26.20
CA ASP A 253 8.60 20.59 26.92
C ASP A 253 7.65 19.87 27.90
N CYS A 254 7.50 18.54 27.80
CA CYS A 254 6.67 17.76 28.73
C CYS A 254 7.42 17.27 29.98
N ASP A 255 8.76 17.36 30.01
CA ASP A 255 9.57 16.86 31.12
C ASP A 255 9.91 17.95 32.17
N ASP A 256 9.61 19.23 31.90
CA ASP A 256 9.93 20.37 32.78
C ASP A 256 8.74 20.89 33.63
N THR A 257 7.65 20.13 33.75
CA THR A 257 6.55 20.42 34.69
C THR A 257 6.59 19.47 35.90
N GLU A 258 7.52 19.72 36.83
CA GLU A 258 7.46 19.28 38.24
C GLU A 258 7.38 20.47 39.19
#